data_AF-A0A8T8BYV8-F1
#
_entry.id   AF-A0A8T8BYV8-F1
#
_cell.length_a   1.000
_cell.length_b   1.000
_cell.length_c   1.000
_cell.angle_alpha   90.00
_cell.angle_beta   90.00
_cell.angle_gamma   90.00
#
_symmetry.space_group_name_H-M   'P 1'
#
loop_
_entity.id
_entity.type
_entity.pdbx_description
1 polymer ?
#
loop_
_entity_poly.entity_id
_entity_poly.type
_entity_poly.pdbx_seq_one_letter_code
_entity_poly.pdbx_strand_id
1 'polypeptide(L)'
;MKDLSHLRAGPGCSWFEVAIGSAKTNTAILRSIKHAVHERYKEFEESIENYQTEPRKSGISFSGDVLKDFYEHPPTELKTLLKARRRDHTLDACPYCGFPRAPETLDHFLPKEDWPEYSIFSDNLVPQCRGCAPIKGMKCFSKNEKQSFFLHPIYSPVLSTLRFKIDVTLTKGKLTFSPAFSIPESITDDDAKRIKFHLKSLQITQRIMDYCDEQYRHWIRIAQSKPCDINSIFESRLSERECDPYPNNWATAFYQGVLKNPDAVQELQRHVVSKPLKSGEAHRFI
;
A
#
# COMPACT_ATOMS: atom_id res chain seq x y z
N MET A 1 0.29 7.10 -3.94
CA MET A 1 0.30 6.66 -2.52
C MET A 1 -0.80 7.42 -1.79
N LYS A 2 -1.14 7.06 -0.55
CA LYS A 2 -2.31 7.66 0.14
C LYS A 2 -1.97 8.02 1.58
N ASP A 3 -2.49 9.17 2.02
CA ASP A 3 -2.51 9.58 3.42
C ASP A 3 -3.68 8.89 4.13
N LEU A 4 -3.38 8.26 5.27
CA LEU A 4 -4.34 7.58 6.12
C LEU A 4 -4.46 8.26 7.49
N SER A 5 -4.14 9.54 7.61
CA SER A 5 -4.28 10.32 8.84
C SER A 5 -5.68 10.22 9.48
N HIS A 6 -6.74 10.14 8.67
CA HIS A 6 -8.12 9.91 9.11
C HIS A 6 -8.35 8.58 9.85
N LEU A 7 -7.43 7.63 9.73
CA LEU A 7 -7.47 6.33 10.40
C LEU A 7 -6.79 6.31 11.78
N ARG A 8 -6.20 7.45 12.20
CA ARG A 8 -5.51 7.63 13.48
C ARG A 8 -6.51 7.63 14.63
N ALA A 9 -6.31 6.73 15.60
CA ALA A 9 -7.10 6.66 16.82
C ALA A 9 -6.34 7.22 18.04
N GLY A 10 -5.01 7.25 17.98
CA GLY A 10 -4.15 7.66 19.08
C GLY A 10 -4.23 6.72 20.29
N PRO A 11 -3.69 7.16 21.45
CA PRO A 11 -3.61 6.33 22.66
C PRO A 11 -4.98 5.91 23.23
N GLY A 12 -6.06 6.61 22.85
CA GLY A 12 -7.43 6.29 23.22
C GLY A 12 -8.08 5.17 22.40
N CYS A 13 -7.32 4.45 21.57
CA CYS A 13 -7.82 3.34 20.76
C CYS A 13 -8.61 2.32 21.61
N SER A 14 -9.86 2.06 21.22
CA SER A 14 -10.76 1.16 21.95
C SER A 14 -10.44 -0.32 21.80
N TRP A 15 -9.54 -0.71 20.88
CA TRP A 15 -9.30 -2.12 20.55
C TRP A 15 -8.74 -2.91 21.72
N PHE A 16 -7.92 -2.28 22.57
CA PHE A 16 -7.41 -2.91 23.78
C PHE A 16 -8.54 -3.15 24.79
N GLU A 17 -9.46 -2.20 24.95
CA GLU A 17 -10.64 -2.34 25.82
C GLU A 17 -11.57 -3.47 25.34
N VAL A 18 -11.80 -3.56 24.02
CA VAL A 18 -12.54 -4.67 23.40
C VAL A 18 -11.86 -6.01 23.66
N ALA A 19 -10.52 -6.06 23.60
CA ALA A 19 -9.76 -7.27 23.88
C ALA A 19 -9.93 -7.73 25.34
N ILE A 20 -9.74 -6.83 26.32
CA ILE A 20 -9.87 -7.17 27.74
C ILE A 20 -11.31 -7.46 28.18
N GLY A 21 -12.30 -6.93 27.47
CA GLY A 21 -13.72 -7.17 27.72
C GLY A 21 -14.24 -8.51 27.18
N SER A 22 -13.42 -9.22 26.39
CA SER A 22 -13.84 -10.48 25.75
C SER A 22 -13.90 -11.67 26.72
N ALA A 23 -14.50 -12.77 26.25
CA ALA A 23 -14.56 -14.04 26.99
C ALA A 23 -13.30 -14.93 26.82
N LYS A 24 -12.21 -14.41 26.23
CA LYS A 24 -10.99 -15.21 25.98
C LYS A 24 -10.26 -15.51 27.30
N THR A 25 -9.75 -16.73 27.46
CA THR A 25 -9.21 -17.22 28.76
C THR A 25 -8.01 -16.43 29.28
N ASN A 26 -7.21 -15.85 28.39
CA ASN A 26 -6.01 -15.08 28.72
C ASN A 26 -6.25 -13.57 28.93
N THR A 27 -7.51 -13.10 29.01
CA THR A 27 -7.79 -11.67 29.26
C THR A 27 -7.24 -11.15 30.59
N ALA A 28 -7.09 -12.02 31.61
CA ALA A 28 -6.53 -11.62 32.90
C ALA A 28 -5.09 -11.07 32.76
N ILE A 29 -4.31 -11.67 31.85
CA ILE A 29 -2.94 -11.21 31.54
C ILE A 29 -2.97 -9.85 30.85
N LEU A 30 -3.87 -9.63 29.89
CA LEU A 30 -4.03 -8.32 29.26
C LEU A 30 -4.43 -7.24 30.27
N ARG A 31 -5.32 -7.57 31.21
CA ARG A 31 -5.71 -6.65 32.29
C ARG A 31 -4.53 -6.29 33.19
N SER A 32 -3.66 -7.25 33.54
CA SER A 32 -2.49 -6.97 34.38
C SER A 32 -1.44 -6.09 33.70
N ILE A 33 -1.34 -6.11 32.37
CA ILE A 33 -0.39 -5.29 31.60
C ILE A 33 -1.00 -4.01 31.00
N LYS A 34 -2.30 -3.74 31.23
CA LYS A 34 -3.04 -2.64 30.61
C LYS A 34 -2.31 -1.30 30.71
N HIS A 35 -1.88 -0.93 31.92
CA HIS A 35 -1.16 0.32 32.14
C HIS A 35 0.13 0.40 31.32
N ALA A 36 0.95 -0.66 31.36
CA ALA A 36 2.20 -0.71 30.62
C ALA A 36 1.99 -0.61 29.10
N VAL A 37 0.97 -1.27 28.55
CA VAL A 37 0.65 -1.17 27.11
C VAL A 37 0.17 0.24 26.75
N HIS A 38 -0.68 0.85 27.57
CA HIS A 38 -1.19 2.20 27.30
C HIS A 38 -0.08 3.27 27.37
N GLU A 39 0.91 3.14 28.27
CA GLU A 39 2.08 4.03 28.26
C GLU A 39 2.85 3.91 26.94
N ARG A 40 3.03 2.68 26.42
CA ARG A 40 3.64 2.48 25.11
C ARG A 40 2.82 3.09 23.97
N TYR A 41 1.48 3.06 24.05
CA TYR A 41 0.62 3.70 23.03
C TYR A 41 0.79 5.22 23.00
N LYS A 42 1.01 5.85 24.17
CA LYS A 42 1.30 7.29 24.25
C LYS A 42 2.62 7.66 23.57
N GLU A 43 3.61 6.77 23.64
CA GLU A 43 4.94 6.97 23.04
C GLU A 43 4.98 6.63 21.53
N PHE A 44 3.93 6.01 20.98
CA PHE A 44 3.97 5.46 19.62
C PHE A 44 4.20 6.53 18.56
N GLU A 45 3.41 7.61 18.58
CA GLU A 45 3.52 8.68 17.60
C GLU A 45 4.90 9.31 17.59
N GLU A 46 5.41 9.72 18.75
CA GLU A 46 6.75 10.27 18.90
C GLU A 46 7.81 9.29 18.38
N SER A 47 7.63 7.99 18.63
CA SER A 47 8.53 6.95 18.11
C SER A 47 8.48 6.80 16.58
N ILE A 48 7.34 7.10 15.93
CA ILE A 48 7.22 7.07 14.46
C ILE A 48 7.77 8.37 13.85
N GLU A 49 7.53 9.50 14.50
CA GLU A 49 7.99 10.82 14.07
C GLU A 49 9.50 10.99 14.26
N ASN A 50 10.08 10.40 15.30
CA ASN A 50 11.53 10.32 15.50
C ASN A 50 12.15 9.24 14.61
N TYR A 51 12.00 9.41 13.30
CA TYR A 51 12.40 8.42 12.31
C TYR A 51 13.92 8.18 12.26
N GLN A 52 14.75 9.03 12.88
CA GLN A 52 16.21 8.93 12.91
C GLN A 52 16.73 8.05 14.07
N THR A 53 15.87 7.66 14.99
CA THR A 53 16.20 6.80 16.12
C THR A 53 15.53 5.44 15.95
N GLU A 54 16.26 4.35 16.23
CA GLU A 54 15.67 3.02 16.23
C GLU A 54 14.62 2.94 17.35
N PRO A 55 13.34 2.59 17.06
CA PRO A 55 12.34 2.44 18.09
C PRO A 55 12.80 1.47 19.17
N ARG A 56 12.64 1.86 20.44
CA ARG A 56 13.00 0.98 21.55
C ARG A 56 12.18 -0.31 21.47
N LYS A 57 12.85 -1.46 21.40
CA LYS A 57 12.22 -2.78 21.45
C LYS A 57 11.47 -2.98 22.77
N SER A 58 10.44 -3.81 22.71
CA SER A 58 9.56 -4.03 23.87
C SER A 58 10.29 -4.62 25.06
N GLY A 59 9.95 -4.13 26.25
CA GLY A 59 10.26 -4.79 27.52
C GLY A 59 9.18 -5.80 27.95
N ILE A 60 8.08 -5.93 27.19
CA ILE A 60 6.88 -6.71 27.56
C ILE A 60 7.01 -8.14 27.01
N SER A 61 8.15 -8.80 27.25
CA SER A 61 8.46 -10.09 26.63
C SER A 61 7.60 -11.26 27.16
N PHE A 62 7.33 -11.30 28.48
CA PHE A 62 6.60 -12.43 29.09
C PHE A 62 5.12 -12.51 28.68
N SER A 63 4.50 -11.38 28.32
CA SER A 63 3.09 -11.33 27.87
C SER A 63 2.95 -11.07 26.38
N GLY A 64 4.07 -11.01 25.65
CA GLY A 64 4.07 -10.66 24.23
C GLY A 64 3.27 -11.65 23.38
N ASP A 65 3.35 -12.94 23.71
CA ASP A 65 2.63 -13.99 22.95
C ASP A 65 1.11 -13.91 23.16
N VAL A 66 0.65 -13.44 24.32
CA VAL A 66 -0.78 -13.18 24.55
C VAL A 66 -1.26 -12.07 23.60
N LEU A 67 -0.52 -10.96 23.50
CA LEU A 67 -0.89 -9.86 22.60
C LEU A 67 -0.91 -10.30 21.14
N LYS A 68 0.08 -11.10 20.71
CA LYS A 68 0.11 -11.69 19.36
C LYS A 68 -1.08 -12.62 19.13
N ASP A 69 -1.42 -13.46 20.10
CA ASP A 69 -2.57 -14.37 20.05
C ASP A 69 -3.92 -13.63 19.96
N PHE A 70 -4.05 -12.44 20.57
CA PHE A 70 -5.24 -11.61 20.36
C PHE A 70 -5.33 -11.01 18.95
N TYR A 71 -4.22 -10.90 18.21
CA TYR A 71 -4.24 -10.52 16.79
C TYR A 71 -4.47 -11.72 15.87
N GLU A 72 -3.83 -12.86 16.14
CA GLU A 72 -3.88 -14.06 15.30
C GLU A 72 -5.18 -14.84 15.47
N HIS A 73 -5.66 -14.95 16.72
CA HIS A 73 -6.88 -15.63 17.10
C HIS A 73 -7.81 -14.69 17.87
N PRO A 74 -8.28 -13.57 17.25
CA PRO A 74 -9.02 -12.54 17.94
C PRO A 74 -10.41 -13.04 18.41
N PRO A 75 -10.92 -12.55 19.56
CA PRO A 75 -12.32 -12.71 19.92
C PRO A 75 -13.24 -12.01 18.88
N THR A 76 -14.52 -12.37 18.84
CA THR A 76 -15.48 -11.98 17.79
C THR A 76 -15.52 -10.49 17.48
N GLU A 77 -15.57 -9.63 18.50
CA GLU A 77 -15.66 -8.19 18.32
C GLU A 77 -14.35 -7.60 17.76
N LEU A 78 -13.20 -7.97 18.34
CA LEU A 78 -11.89 -7.56 17.83
C LEU A 78 -11.65 -8.09 16.40
N LYS A 79 -12.12 -9.31 16.09
CA LYS A 79 -12.07 -9.88 14.74
C LYS A 79 -12.85 -9.03 13.74
N THR A 80 -13.96 -8.44 14.17
CA THR A 80 -14.78 -7.54 13.33
C THR A 80 -14.03 -6.24 13.05
N LEU A 81 -13.43 -5.64 14.07
CA LEU A 81 -12.60 -4.43 13.93
C LEU A 81 -11.38 -4.67 13.02
N LEU A 82 -10.67 -5.79 13.21
CA LEU A 82 -9.55 -6.20 12.35
C LEU A 82 -9.98 -6.42 10.90
N LYS A 83 -11.14 -7.05 10.68
CA LYS A 83 -11.69 -7.26 9.32
C LYS A 83 -12.06 -5.93 8.67
N ALA A 84 -12.74 -5.04 9.39
CA ALA A 84 -13.11 -3.72 8.90
C ALA A 84 -11.86 -2.91 8.53
N ARG A 85 -10.84 -2.88 9.40
CA ARG A 85 -9.56 -2.24 9.10
C ARG A 85 -8.87 -2.84 7.86
N ARG A 86 -8.99 -4.16 7.65
CA ARG A 86 -8.36 -4.86 6.52
C ARG A 86 -9.08 -4.67 5.18
N ARG A 87 -10.41 -4.52 5.17
CA ARG A 87 -11.22 -4.63 3.94
C ARG A 87 -12.17 -3.48 3.69
N ASP A 88 -12.62 -2.80 4.74
CA ASP A 88 -13.66 -1.76 4.67
C ASP A 88 -13.04 -0.35 4.66
N HIS A 89 -11.81 -0.22 4.14
CA HIS A 89 -11.00 1.00 4.17
C HIS A 89 -11.17 1.92 2.95
N THR A 90 -12.07 1.58 2.01
CA THR A 90 -12.37 2.32 0.75
C THR A 90 -11.20 2.61 -0.21
N LEU A 91 -9.96 2.30 0.17
CA LEU A 91 -8.77 2.46 -0.67
C LEU A 91 -8.87 1.69 -2.00
N ASP A 92 -8.53 2.39 -3.07
CA ASP A 92 -8.43 1.89 -4.45
C ASP A 92 -6.99 1.54 -4.87
N ALA A 93 -6.01 1.95 -4.05
CA ALA A 93 -4.60 1.71 -4.25
C ALA A 93 -3.86 1.46 -2.93
N CYS A 94 -2.73 0.76 -3.02
CA CYS A 94 -1.87 0.55 -1.87
C CYS A 94 -1.35 1.89 -1.30
N PRO A 95 -1.53 2.18 -0.01
CA PRO A 95 -1.12 3.46 0.58
C PRO A 95 0.40 3.62 0.59
N TYR A 96 1.14 2.52 0.74
CA TYR A 96 2.59 2.49 0.70
C TYR A 96 3.16 2.75 -0.68
N CYS A 97 2.61 2.17 -1.75
CA CYS A 97 3.31 2.17 -3.04
C CYS A 97 2.53 2.72 -4.22
N GLY A 98 1.21 2.88 -4.13
CA GLY A 98 0.38 3.29 -5.26
C GLY A 98 0.00 2.17 -6.23
N PHE A 99 0.22 0.89 -5.88
CA PHE A 99 -0.29 -0.24 -6.67
C PHE A 99 -1.82 -0.13 -6.82
N PRO A 100 -2.38 -0.21 -8.04
CA PRO A 100 -3.75 0.22 -8.35
C PRO A 100 -4.78 -0.88 -8.06
N ARG A 101 -4.77 -1.37 -6.82
CA ARG A 101 -5.76 -2.31 -6.29
C ARG A 101 -5.94 -2.03 -4.81
N ALA A 102 -7.17 -2.20 -4.33
CA ALA A 102 -7.47 -2.22 -2.91
C ALA A 102 -6.51 -3.19 -2.17
N PRO A 103 -5.80 -2.74 -1.13
CA PRO A 103 -5.00 -3.63 -0.31
C PRO A 103 -5.86 -4.72 0.32
N GLU A 104 -5.31 -5.92 0.47
CA GLU A 104 -6.04 -7.08 1.04
C GLU A 104 -5.38 -7.59 2.33
N THR A 105 -4.18 -7.10 2.65
CA THR A 105 -3.45 -7.45 3.86
C THR A 105 -3.57 -6.33 4.88
N LEU A 106 -3.51 -6.68 6.15
CA LEU A 106 -3.39 -5.75 7.26
C LEU A 106 -2.10 -6.08 7.99
N ASP A 107 -1.09 -5.23 7.84
CA ASP A 107 0.26 -5.51 8.33
C ASP A 107 0.64 -4.54 9.46
N HIS A 108 1.51 -5.01 10.35
CA HIS A 108 2.04 -4.18 11.44
C HIS A 108 3.12 -3.26 10.90
N PHE A 109 3.12 -1.97 11.24
CA PHE A 109 4.23 -1.08 10.89
C PHE A 109 5.48 -1.44 11.68
N LEU A 110 5.39 -1.43 13.01
CA LEU A 110 6.36 -2.03 13.91
C LEU A 110 6.03 -3.52 14.11
N PRO A 111 6.92 -4.45 13.73
CA PRO A 111 6.68 -5.89 13.82
C PRO A 111 6.26 -6.35 15.22
N LYS A 112 5.18 -7.12 15.32
CA LYS A 112 4.67 -7.66 16.59
C LYS A 112 5.67 -8.59 17.29
N GLU A 113 6.67 -9.11 16.57
CA GLU A 113 7.73 -9.97 17.09
C GLU A 113 8.64 -9.21 18.07
N ASP A 114 8.97 -7.95 17.75
CA ASP A 114 9.84 -7.07 18.53
C ASP A 114 9.05 -6.02 19.35
N TRP A 115 7.82 -5.71 18.94
CA TRP A 115 6.91 -4.76 19.58
C TRP A 115 5.51 -5.36 19.82
N PRO A 116 5.39 -6.44 20.61
CA PRO A 116 4.12 -7.11 20.83
C PRO A 116 3.02 -6.23 21.44
N GLU A 117 3.35 -5.16 22.18
CA GLU A 117 2.38 -4.19 22.70
C GLU A 117 1.49 -3.61 21.59
N TYR A 118 2.04 -3.45 20.39
CA TYR A 118 1.34 -2.90 19.24
C TYR A 118 0.65 -3.96 18.37
N SER A 119 0.53 -5.20 18.84
CA SER A 119 -0.09 -6.30 18.08
C SER A 119 -1.54 -6.02 17.71
N ILE A 120 -2.29 -5.40 18.62
CA ILE A 120 -3.70 -5.04 18.45
C ILE A 120 -3.92 -3.53 18.46
N PHE A 121 -2.86 -2.73 18.33
CA PHE A 121 -2.97 -1.28 18.27
C PHE A 121 -3.36 -0.85 16.85
N SER A 122 -4.51 -0.19 16.69
CA SER A 122 -5.04 0.17 15.37
C SER A 122 -4.09 1.04 14.56
N ASP A 123 -3.32 1.91 15.23
CA ASP A 123 -2.44 2.87 14.56
C ASP A 123 -1.15 2.21 14.08
N ASN A 124 -0.80 1.04 14.62
CA ASN A 124 0.26 0.19 14.11
C ASN A 124 -0.21 -0.75 12.98
N LEU A 125 -1.51 -0.85 12.72
CA LEU A 125 -2.10 -1.79 11.76
C LEU A 125 -2.57 -1.06 10.50
N VAL A 126 -1.82 -1.25 9.41
CA VAL A 126 -1.98 -0.49 8.18
C VAL A 126 -2.38 -1.42 7.02
N PRO A 127 -3.45 -1.10 6.26
CA PRO A 127 -3.77 -1.81 5.03
C PRO A 127 -2.61 -1.77 4.04
N GLN A 128 -2.28 -2.90 3.44
CA GLN A 128 -1.12 -3.01 2.56
C GLN A 128 -1.37 -4.00 1.41
N CYS A 129 -0.65 -3.83 0.29
CA CYS A 129 -0.72 -4.80 -0.81
C CYS A 129 0.22 -5.98 -0.56
N ARG A 130 -0.11 -7.12 -1.19
CA ARG A 130 0.69 -8.36 -1.12
C ARG A 130 2.12 -8.22 -1.65
N GLY A 131 2.41 -7.17 -2.43
CA GLY A 131 3.78 -6.89 -2.87
C GLY A 131 4.61 -6.10 -1.87
N CYS A 132 4.00 -5.24 -1.04
CA CYS A 132 4.74 -4.46 -0.05
C CYS A 132 5.00 -5.24 1.24
N ALA A 133 4.00 -5.99 1.73
CA ALA A 133 4.10 -6.75 2.99
C ALA A 133 5.36 -7.64 3.09
N PRO A 134 5.66 -8.53 2.12
CA PRO A 134 6.86 -9.37 2.22
C PRO A 134 8.16 -8.57 2.09
N ILE A 135 8.19 -7.50 1.28
CA ILE A 135 9.39 -6.66 1.13
C ILE A 135 9.66 -5.89 2.42
N LYS A 136 8.61 -5.41 3.10
CA LYS A 136 8.72 -4.76 4.40
C LYS A 136 9.21 -5.76 5.45
N GLY A 137 8.48 -6.87 5.63
CA GLY A 137 8.77 -7.88 6.63
C GLY A 137 9.03 -7.25 8.01
N MET A 138 10.11 -7.68 8.66
CA MET A 138 10.53 -7.18 9.97
C MET A 138 11.33 -5.85 9.93
N LYS A 139 11.55 -5.27 8.73
CA LYS A 139 12.35 -4.04 8.63
C LYS A 139 11.55 -2.85 9.17
N CYS A 140 12.16 -2.12 10.10
CA CYS A 140 11.65 -0.86 10.63
C CYS A 140 12.70 0.25 10.53
N PHE A 141 13.94 -0.03 10.96
CA PHE A 141 15.03 0.95 11.02
C PHE A 141 16.31 0.49 10.31
N SER A 142 16.94 1.38 9.55
CA SER A 142 18.23 1.15 8.89
C SER A 142 19.36 1.80 9.68
N LYS A 143 20.22 0.97 10.30
CA LYS A 143 21.41 1.47 11.02
C LYS A 143 22.41 2.18 10.12
N ASN A 144 22.51 1.76 8.86
CA ASN A 144 23.44 2.36 7.89
C ASN A 144 22.96 3.75 7.45
N GLU A 145 21.66 3.90 7.18
CA GLU A 145 21.07 5.15 6.71
C GLU A 145 20.61 6.05 7.88
N LYS A 146 20.76 5.56 9.12
CA LYS A 146 20.34 6.19 10.38
C LYS A 146 18.90 6.74 10.32
N GLN A 147 17.99 5.96 9.73
CA GLN A 147 16.60 6.35 9.57
C GLN A 147 15.68 5.14 9.39
N SER A 148 14.38 5.34 9.60
CA SER A 148 13.33 4.37 9.32
C SER A 148 13.26 4.00 7.84
N PHE A 149 13.05 2.72 7.54
CA PHE A 149 12.96 2.22 6.15
C PHE A 149 11.76 2.77 5.38
N PHE A 150 10.67 3.06 6.09
CA PHE A 150 9.39 3.35 5.48
C PHE A 150 8.73 4.53 6.18
N LEU A 151 8.12 5.43 5.40
CA LEU A 151 7.11 6.36 5.86
C LEU A 151 5.85 5.61 6.32
N HIS A 152 5.24 6.07 7.41
CA HIS A 152 4.05 5.47 8.00
C HIS A 152 2.77 6.10 7.40
N PRO A 153 1.90 5.37 6.68
CA PRO A 153 0.75 6.00 6.00
C PRO A 153 -0.21 6.82 6.87
N ILE A 154 -0.33 6.48 8.16
CA ILE A 154 -1.16 7.24 9.13
C ILE A 154 -0.46 8.52 9.66
N TYR A 155 0.88 8.52 9.77
CA TYR A 155 1.65 9.60 10.41
C TYR A 155 2.57 10.34 9.42
N SER A 156 2.43 10.09 8.13
CA SER A 156 3.30 10.67 7.09
C SER A 156 2.45 11.13 5.91
N PRO A 157 1.71 12.24 6.07
CA PRO A 157 0.84 12.78 5.02
C PRO A 157 1.61 13.10 3.73
N VAL A 158 2.92 13.32 3.83
CA VAL A 158 3.82 13.51 2.70
C VAL A 158 3.78 12.38 1.67
N LEU A 159 3.40 11.15 2.05
CA LEU A 159 3.20 10.06 1.09
C LEU A 159 2.17 10.41 0.01
N SER A 160 1.14 11.18 0.35
CA SER A 160 0.09 11.59 -0.58
C SER A 160 0.53 12.66 -1.59
N THR A 161 1.68 13.31 -1.38
CA THR A 161 2.18 14.36 -2.28
C THR A 161 3.00 13.77 -3.44
N LEU A 162 3.48 12.53 -3.30
CA LEU A 162 4.23 11.85 -4.35
C LEU A 162 3.35 11.61 -5.59
N ARG A 163 3.91 11.94 -6.75
CA ARG A 163 3.30 11.70 -8.05
C ARG A 163 4.16 10.78 -8.91
N PHE A 164 3.51 10.00 -9.76
CA PHE A 164 4.14 9.05 -10.67
C PHE A 164 4.10 9.56 -12.11
N LYS A 165 5.22 9.41 -12.82
CA LYS A 165 5.32 9.59 -14.26
C LYS A 165 5.91 8.31 -14.85
N ILE A 166 5.41 7.88 -16.00
CA ILE A 166 6.01 6.77 -16.74
C ILE A 166 6.31 7.28 -18.14
N ASP A 167 7.59 7.39 -18.47
CA ASP A 167 8.03 7.66 -19.83
C ASP A 167 8.04 6.36 -20.62
N VAL A 168 7.42 6.38 -21.81
CA VAL A 168 7.28 5.21 -22.68
C VAL A 168 8.11 5.44 -23.93
N THR A 169 8.94 4.46 -24.29
CA THR A 169 9.75 4.51 -25.52
C THR A 169 9.52 3.25 -26.34
N LEU A 170 9.45 3.40 -27.66
CA LEU A 170 9.32 2.29 -28.60
C LEU A 170 10.70 1.99 -29.21
N THR A 171 11.23 0.79 -28.95
CA THR A 171 12.51 0.35 -29.54
C THR A 171 12.31 -1.00 -30.21
N LYS A 172 12.55 -1.07 -31.53
CA LYS A 172 12.43 -2.32 -32.33
C LYS A 172 11.09 -3.05 -32.13
N GLY A 173 9.97 -2.31 -32.09
CA GLY A 173 8.63 -2.89 -31.91
C GLY A 173 8.30 -3.34 -30.48
N LYS A 174 9.11 -2.96 -29.48
CA LYS A 174 8.86 -3.24 -28.07
C LYS A 174 8.80 -1.93 -27.28
N LEU A 175 7.75 -1.79 -26.46
CA LEU A 175 7.66 -0.70 -25.49
C LEU A 175 8.57 -0.96 -24.30
N THR A 176 9.28 0.08 -23.87
CA THR A 176 10.03 0.14 -22.61
C THR A 176 9.49 1.25 -21.74
N PHE A 177 9.44 1.00 -20.43
CA PHE A 177 8.80 1.86 -19.46
C PHE A 177 9.81 2.37 -18.43
N SER A 178 9.88 3.68 -18.28
CA SER A 178 10.82 4.36 -17.37
C SER A 178 10.04 5.15 -16.31
N PRO A 179 9.86 4.60 -15.10
CA PRO A 179 9.18 5.30 -14.02
C PRO A 179 10.03 6.47 -13.48
N ALA A 180 9.38 7.61 -13.27
CA ALA A 180 9.91 8.77 -12.59
C ALA A 180 8.91 9.23 -11.51
N PHE A 181 9.42 9.99 -10.55
CA PHE A 181 8.63 10.47 -9.41
C PHE A 181 8.83 11.97 -9.24
N SER A 182 7.77 12.67 -8.88
CA SER A 182 7.83 14.09 -8.51
C SER A 182 7.17 14.33 -7.17
N ILE A 183 7.67 15.34 -6.48
CA ILE A 183 7.13 15.87 -5.23
C ILE A 183 7.01 17.40 -5.39
N PRO A 184 6.07 18.06 -4.68
CA PRO A 184 6.00 19.52 -4.65
C PRO A 184 7.27 20.16 -4.12
N GLU A 185 7.59 21.37 -4.59
CA GLU A 185 8.74 22.17 -4.11
C GLU A 185 8.62 22.54 -2.62
N SER A 186 7.41 22.53 -2.06
CA SER A 186 7.16 22.78 -0.64
C SER A 186 7.61 21.64 0.28
N ILE A 187 7.98 20.47 -0.27
CA ILE A 187 8.48 19.35 0.51
C ILE A 187 9.90 19.62 0.97
N THR A 188 10.16 19.38 2.26
CA THR A 188 11.48 19.57 2.86
C THR A 188 12.51 18.58 2.29
N ASP A 189 13.79 18.96 2.32
CA ASP A 189 14.88 18.07 1.89
C ASP A 189 14.90 16.74 2.66
N ASP A 190 14.56 16.77 3.94
CA ASP A 190 14.53 15.58 4.78
C ASP A 190 13.38 14.66 4.42
N ASP A 191 12.19 15.19 4.16
CA ASP A 191 11.09 14.39 3.62
C ASP A 191 11.39 13.85 2.22
N ALA A 192 12.03 14.64 1.36
CA ALA A 192 12.46 14.17 0.04
C ALA A 192 13.44 12.98 0.15
N LYS A 193 14.40 13.03 1.08
CA LYS A 193 15.30 11.91 1.38
C LYS A 193 14.53 10.70 1.89
N ARG A 194 13.59 10.88 2.83
CA ARG A 194 12.77 9.79 3.39
C ARG A 194 11.91 9.12 2.31
N ILE A 195 11.29 9.90 1.43
CA ILE A 195 10.51 9.40 0.28
C ILE A 195 11.41 8.57 -0.64
N LYS A 196 12.60 9.08 -1.00
CA LYS A 196 13.56 8.37 -1.84
C LYS A 196 13.98 7.05 -1.21
N PHE A 197 14.24 7.04 0.09
CA PHE A 197 14.61 5.84 0.81
C PHE A 197 13.45 4.83 0.91
N HIS A 198 12.23 5.29 1.14
CA HIS A 198 11.02 4.47 1.11
C HIS A 198 10.80 3.82 -0.27
N LEU A 199 10.90 4.59 -1.36
CA LEU A 199 10.79 4.11 -2.73
C LEU A 199 11.81 3.00 -3.05
N LYS A 200 13.08 3.23 -2.68
CA LYS A 200 14.16 2.26 -2.83
C LYS A 200 13.91 1.00 -2.01
N SER A 201 13.52 1.16 -0.73
CA SER A 201 13.36 0.06 0.22
C SER A 201 12.20 -0.87 -0.14
N LEU A 202 11.15 -0.34 -0.79
CA LEU A 202 10.01 -1.11 -1.31
C LEU A 202 10.18 -1.55 -2.78
N GLN A 203 11.32 -1.25 -3.39
CA GLN A 203 11.67 -1.59 -4.78
C GLN A 203 10.62 -1.09 -5.79
N ILE A 204 10.09 0.12 -5.56
CA ILE A 204 8.91 0.61 -6.29
C ILE A 204 9.21 0.81 -7.78
N THR A 205 10.40 1.30 -8.14
CA THR A 205 10.77 1.47 -9.56
C THR A 205 10.68 0.16 -10.34
N GLN A 206 11.32 -0.91 -9.86
CA GLN A 206 11.29 -2.22 -10.53
C GLN A 206 9.87 -2.76 -10.62
N ARG A 207 9.09 -2.65 -9.54
CA ARG A 207 7.72 -3.16 -9.50
C ARG A 207 6.77 -2.39 -10.41
N ILE A 208 7.00 -1.10 -10.64
CA ILE A 208 6.25 -0.33 -11.65
C ILE A 208 6.60 -0.84 -13.05
N MET A 209 7.89 -1.09 -13.34
CA MET A 209 8.29 -1.64 -14.65
C MET A 209 7.63 -3.02 -14.90
N ASP A 210 7.66 -3.91 -13.91
CA ASP A 210 7.03 -5.24 -13.99
C ASP A 210 5.51 -5.11 -14.22
N TYR A 211 4.86 -4.17 -13.52
CA TYR A 211 3.45 -3.85 -13.70
C TYR A 211 3.16 -3.34 -15.12
N CYS A 212 3.95 -2.40 -15.64
CA CYS A 212 3.76 -1.87 -16.99
C CYS A 212 3.91 -2.96 -18.06
N ASP A 213 4.89 -3.85 -17.90
CA ASP A 213 5.09 -5.00 -18.78
C ASP A 213 3.89 -5.97 -18.75
N GLU A 214 3.30 -6.19 -17.57
CA GLU A 214 2.07 -6.97 -17.42
C GLU A 214 0.88 -6.29 -18.11
N GLN A 215 0.70 -4.99 -17.88
CA GLN A 215 -0.38 -4.22 -18.50
C GLN A 215 -0.23 -4.18 -20.02
N TYR A 216 0.98 -4.01 -20.54
CA TYR A 216 1.25 -4.04 -21.97
C TYR A 216 0.80 -5.37 -22.60
N ARG A 217 1.20 -6.51 -21.99
CA ARG A 217 0.74 -7.83 -22.44
C ARG A 217 -0.78 -7.99 -22.33
N HIS A 218 -1.38 -7.47 -21.27
CA HIS A 218 -2.83 -7.50 -21.07
C HIS A 218 -3.56 -6.76 -22.19
N TRP A 219 -3.12 -5.55 -22.54
CA TRP A 219 -3.73 -4.74 -23.59
C TRP A 219 -3.52 -5.29 -25.00
N ILE A 220 -2.37 -5.93 -25.27
CA ILE A 220 -2.19 -6.71 -26.52
C ILE A 220 -3.28 -7.79 -26.63
N ARG A 221 -3.54 -8.56 -25.56
CA ARG A 221 -4.58 -9.60 -25.59
C ARG A 221 -5.98 -9.02 -25.82
N ILE A 222 -6.29 -7.88 -25.19
CA ILE A 222 -7.57 -7.20 -25.42
C ILE A 222 -7.69 -6.78 -26.88
N ALA A 223 -6.67 -6.09 -27.42
CA ALA A 223 -6.63 -5.66 -28.82
C ALA A 223 -6.84 -6.82 -29.79
N GLN A 224 -6.20 -7.96 -29.52
CA GLN A 224 -6.33 -9.18 -30.34
C GLN A 224 -7.70 -9.89 -30.20
N SER A 225 -8.49 -9.56 -29.18
CA SER A 225 -9.75 -10.26 -28.89
C SER A 225 -10.98 -9.63 -29.54
N LYS A 226 -10.99 -8.30 -29.69
CA LYS A 226 -12.13 -7.54 -30.19
C LYS A 226 -11.70 -6.22 -30.81
N PRO A 227 -12.48 -5.67 -31.76
CA PRO A 227 -12.28 -4.31 -32.22
C PRO A 227 -12.34 -3.32 -31.05
N CYS A 228 -11.35 -2.44 -30.96
CA CYS A 228 -11.31 -1.37 -29.97
C CYS A 228 -10.44 -0.21 -30.44
N ASP A 229 -10.68 0.97 -29.89
CA ASP A 229 -9.78 2.11 -29.97
C ASP A 229 -9.02 2.26 -28.65
N ILE A 230 -7.70 2.03 -28.69
CA ILE A 230 -6.84 2.11 -27.51
C ILE A 230 -6.85 3.52 -26.93
N ASN A 231 -6.88 4.55 -27.77
CA ASN A 231 -6.88 5.94 -27.33
C ASN A 231 -8.14 6.24 -26.51
N SER A 232 -9.31 6.01 -27.10
CA SER A 232 -10.62 6.22 -26.44
C SER A 232 -10.76 5.43 -25.14
N ILE A 233 -10.30 4.17 -25.10
CA ILE A 233 -10.38 3.37 -23.88
C ILE A 233 -9.50 3.96 -22.77
N PHE A 234 -8.26 4.33 -23.09
CA PHE A 234 -7.33 4.86 -22.09
C PHE A 234 -7.80 6.23 -21.57
N GLU A 235 -8.31 7.09 -22.45
CA GLU A 235 -8.95 8.35 -22.07
C GLU A 235 -10.16 8.13 -21.15
N SER A 236 -11.02 7.16 -21.47
CA SER A 236 -12.14 6.77 -20.61
C SER A 236 -11.67 6.31 -19.23
N ARG A 237 -10.63 5.46 -19.16
CA ARG A 237 -10.03 5.02 -17.88
C ARG A 237 -9.42 6.14 -17.06
N LEU A 238 -8.96 7.21 -17.71
CA LEU A 238 -8.47 8.40 -17.04
C LEU A 238 -9.62 9.27 -16.55
N SER A 239 -10.70 9.42 -17.31
CA SER A 239 -11.89 10.18 -16.92
C SER A 239 -12.68 9.57 -15.75
N GLU A 240 -12.55 8.25 -15.53
CA GLU A 240 -13.11 7.54 -14.37
C GLU A 240 -12.42 7.94 -13.04
N ARG A 241 -11.33 8.71 -13.09
CA ARG A 241 -10.46 9.01 -11.94
C ARG A 241 -10.38 10.51 -11.68
N GLU A 242 -9.88 10.88 -10.49
CA GLU A 242 -9.65 12.27 -10.12
C GLU A 242 -8.85 13.02 -11.20
N CYS A 243 -9.26 14.26 -11.46
CA CYS A 243 -8.68 15.15 -12.47
C CYS A 243 -7.37 15.79 -11.96
N ASP A 244 -6.43 14.98 -11.46
CA ASP A 244 -5.06 15.43 -11.17
C ASP A 244 -4.21 15.19 -12.43
N PRO A 245 -3.57 16.21 -13.02
CA PRO A 245 -2.66 16.03 -14.15
C PRO A 245 -1.49 15.11 -13.79
N TYR A 246 -1.20 14.94 -12.50
CA TYR A 246 -0.19 14.06 -11.97
C TYR A 246 -0.78 12.80 -11.31
N PRO A 247 -0.46 11.61 -11.82
CA PRO A 247 -0.92 10.33 -11.29
C PRO A 247 -0.54 10.09 -9.83
N ASN A 248 -1.49 9.63 -9.02
CA ASN A 248 -1.27 9.18 -7.64
C ASN A 248 -1.21 7.64 -7.49
N ASN A 249 -1.33 6.90 -8.59
CA ASN A 249 -1.24 5.43 -8.66
C ASN A 249 -0.62 4.97 -10.00
N TRP A 250 -0.20 3.70 -10.07
CA TRP A 250 0.54 3.19 -11.24
C TRP A 250 -0.31 3.04 -12.50
N ALA A 251 -1.62 2.73 -12.37
CA ALA A 251 -2.50 2.57 -13.52
C ALA A 251 -2.69 3.89 -14.28
N THR A 252 -3.02 4.97 -13.56
CA THR A 252 -3.16 6.30 -14.15
C THR A 252 -1.85 6.73 -14.83
N ALA A 253 -0.70 6.48 -14.20
CA ALA A 253 0.61 6.80 -14.78
C ALA A 253 0.91 6.01 -16.06
N PHE A 254 0.51 4.74 -16.11
CA PHE A 254 0.67 3.89 -17.28
C PHE A 254 -0.16 4.42 -18.46
N TYR A 255 -1.46 4.68 -18.24
CA TYR A 255 -2.34 5.19 -19.30
C TYR A 255 -1.88 6.54 -19.82
N GLN A 256 -1.55 7.48 -18.93
CA GLN A 256 -1.02 8.77 -19.35
C GLN A 256 0.33 8.65 -20.08
N GLY A 257 1.22 7.77 -19.63
CA GLY A 257 2.52 7.54 -20.26
C GLY A 257 2.37 7.04 -21.70
N VAL A 258 1.46 6.09 -21.92
CA VAL A 258 1.17 5.56 -23.27
C VAL A 258 0.54 6.64 -24.14
N LEU A 259 -0.50 7.35 -23.65
CA LEU A 259 -1.20 8.39 -24.43
C LEU A 259 -0.30 9.57 -24.81
N LYS A 260 0.71 9.89 -23.99
CA LYS A 260 1.69 10.94 -24.30
C LYS A 260 2.67 10.55 -25.42
N ASN A 261 2.75 9.28 -25.80
CA ASN A 261 3.58 8.80 -26.88
C ASN A 261 2.71 8.22 -28.02
N PRO A 262 2.48 8.98 -29.12
CA PRO A 262 1.69 8.51 -30.26
C PRO A 262 2.18 7.19 -30.85
N ASP A 263 3.50 6.94 -30.89
CA ASP A 263 4.07 5.69 -31.40
C ASP A 263 3.70 4.50 -30.50
N ALA A 264 3.59 4.73 -29.18
CA ALA A 264 3.16 3.69 -28.24
C ALA A 264 1.67 3.34 -28.41
N VAL A 265 0.83 4.34 -28.64
CA VAL A 265 -0.59 4.13 -28.97
C VAL A 265 -0.70 3.37 -30.28
N GLN A 266 0.02 3.78 -31.32
CA GLN A 266 0.01 3.12 -32.62
C GLN A 266 0.50 1.68 -32.54
N GLU A 267 1.55 1.41 -31.76
CA GLU A 267 2.05 0.05 -31.52
C GLU A 267 1.01 -0.84 -30.86
N LEU A 268 0.25 -0.36 -29.87
CA LEU A 268 -0.87 -1.12 -29.30
C LEU A 268 -2.02 -1.30 -30.30
N GLN A 269 -2.36 -0.23 -31.03
CA GLN A 269 -3.46 -0.22 -32.00
C GLN A 269 -3.20 -1.20 -33.16
N ARG A 270 -1.94 -1.44 -33.53
CA ARG A 270 -1.52 -2.44 -34.53
C ARG A 270 -2.00 -3.86 -34.22
N HIS A 271 -2.17 -4.20 -32.94
CA HIS A 271 -2.63 -5.53 -32.53
C HIS A 271 -4.16 -5.69 -32.58
N VAL A 272 -4.90 -4.61 -32.89
CA VAL A 272 -6.36 -4.63 -32.89
C VAL A 272 -6.90 -5.41 -34.08
N VAL A 273 -7.78 -6.38 -33.80
CA VAL A 273 -8.47 -7.15 -34.84
C VAL A 273 -9.62 -6.37 -35.47
N SER A 274 -9.86 -6.59 -36.76
CA SER A 274 -10.96 -5.95 -37.50
C SER A 274 -12.35 -6.55 -37.19
N LYS A 275 -12.40 -7.79 -36.69
CA LYS A 275 -13.63 -8.49 -36.28
C LYS A 275 -13.39 -9.26 -34.97
N PRO A 276 -14.42 -9.42 -34.12
CA PRO A 276 -14.28 -10.19 -32.89
C PRO A 276 -13.94 -11.65 -33.18
N LEU A 277 -13.15 -12.28 -32.32
CA LEU A 277 -13.02 -13.74 -32.32
C LEU A 277 -14.41 -14.34 -32.00
N LYS A 278 -14.88 -15.31 -32.81
CA LYS A 278 -16.18 -15.97 -32.60
C LYS A 278 -16.21 -16.56 -31.18
N SER A 279 -17.10 -16.06 -30.31
CA SER A 279 -17.32 -16.63 -28.99
C SER A 279 -18.05 -17.97 -29.14
N GLY A 280 -17.41 -19.06 -28.71
CA GLY A 280 -17.99 -20.40 -28.66
C GLY A 280 -19.11 -20.53 -27.62
N GLU A 281 -20.01 -21.47 -27.94
CA GLU A 281 -21.10 -22.12 -27.17
C GLU A 281 -21.74 -21.41 -25.96
N ALA A 282 -23.08 -21.40 -25.98
CA ALA A 282 -23.90 -20.92 -24.89
C ALA A 282 -23.58 -21.67 -23.59
N HIS A 283 -22.99 -20.95 -22.63
CA HIS A 283 -22.77 -21.46 -21.29
C HIS A 283 -24.09 -21.49 -20.51
N ARG A 284 -24.43 -22.64 -19.93
CA ARG A 284 -25.48 -22.75 -18.91
C ARG A 284 -24.88 -22.40 -17.55
N PHE A 285 -25.50 -21.47 -16.84
CA PHE A 285 -25.16 -21.17 -15.45
C PHE A 285 -25.47 -22.41 -14.58
N ILE A 286 -24.52 -22.79 -13.73
CA ILE A 286 -24.65 -23.84 -12.71
C ILE A 286 -24.99 -23.17 -11.39
#